data_AF-A0A521WDV9-F1
#
_entry.id   AF-A0A521WDV9-F1
#
_cell.length_a   1.000
_cell.length_b   1.000
_cell.length_c   1.000
_cell.angle_alpha   90.00
_cell.angle_beta   90.00
_cell.angle_gamma   90.00
#
_symmetry.space_group_name_H-M   'P 1'
#
loop_
_entity.id
_entity.type
_entity.pdbx_description
1 polymer ?
#
loop_
_entity_poly.entity_id
_entity_poly.type
_entity_poly.pdbx_seq_one_letter_code
_entity_poly.pdbx_strand_id
1 'polypeptide(L)'
;PELNRVFLQAESEVAAINMVYGAACAGTRVMTSSSSPGVSLMMEGVSYIAGSEVPCVIVDVMRGGPGLGNIAPAQADYFQVVKGGGHGDYRLIVLAPATVQEAIDLTYEAFDIADKYRHAVVILADGNVGQLMEPAELPPMRPCDPGRARAPWALTGAAGRRKNIISSIHLVPEEEEEFNRKLQAQLDVIRRNEMRYYEYETVDAEYVVVAFGTAGRVAQTAVKQARALGLPVGLFRPISLFPFPEERLAELAQQARSFLVVEMNAGQMVEDVRLAVNGQAPVRFYGRMGGVVPLPDEVLTSIRHMTAKQEDYR
;
A
#
# COMPACT_ATOMS: atom_id res chain seq x y z
N PRO A 1 6.52 27.73 9.34
CA PRO A 1 5.48 27.34 8.37
C PRO A 1 4.23 28.20 8.55
N GLU A 2 3.54 28.58 7.47
CA GLU A 2 2.38 29.51 7.51
C GLU A 2 1.23 29.01 8.40
N LEU A 3 1.08 27.69 8.55
CA LEU A 3 0.04 27.05 9.35
C LEU A 3 0.50 26.63 10.76
N ASN A 4 1.63 27.16 11.25
CA ASN A 4 2.24 26.81 12.55
C ASN A 4 2.45 25.29 12.77
N ARG A 5 2.67 24.54 11.69
CA ARG A 5 3.04 23.12 11.71
C ARG A 5 4.54 22.97 11.93
N VAL A 6 4.95 21.82 12.44
CA VAL A 6 6.38 21.48 12.58
C VAL A 6 6.81 20.65 11.37
N PHE A 7 7.87 21.08 10.71
CA PHE A 7 8.62 20.30 9.74
C PHE A 7 10.05 20.23 10.24
N LEU A 8 10.61 19.02 10.27
CA LEU A 8 11.95 18.77 10.80
C LEU A 8 12.67 17.82 9.85
N GLN A 9 13.85 18.24 9.39
CA GLN A 9 14.74 17.39 8.62
C GLN A 9 15.64 16.63 9.60
N ALA A 10 15.40 15.34 9.74
CA ALA A 10 16.22 14.47 10.58
C ALA A 10 17.57 14.17 9.91
N GLU A 11 18.54 13.74 10.71
CA GLU A 11 19.89 13.37 10.27
C GLU A 11 19.94 12.01 9.55
N SER A 12 18.94 11.15 9.77
CA SER A 12 18.78 9.84 9.13
C SER A 12 17.33 9.39 9.19
N GLU A 13 16.98 8.38 8.40
CA GLU A 13 15.65 7.76 8.43
C GLU A 13 15.38 7.02 9.74
N VAL A 14 16.42 6.49 10.40
CA VAL A 14 16.33 5.91 11.75
C VAL A 14 15.90 6.97 12.76
N ALA A 15 16.50 8.16 12.71
CA ALA A 15 16.10 9.27 13.55
C ALA A 15 14.69 9.77 13.20
N ALA A 16 14.38 9.89 11.91
CA ALA A 16 13.08 10.34 11.43
C ALA A 16 11.93 9.47 11.94
N ILE A 17 12.01 8.14 11.80
CA ILE A 17 10.92 7.26 12.23
C ILE A 17 10.76 7.24 13.76
N ASN A 18 11.85 7.38 14.52
CA ASN A 18 11.77 7.46 15.97
C ASN A 18 11.21 8.81 16.45
N MET A 19 11.46 9.91 15.73
CA MET A 19 10.77 11.19 15.97
C MET A 19 9.27 11.09 15.66
N VAL A 20 8.90 10.42 14.56
CA VAL A 20 7.50 10.10 14.25
C VAL A 20 6.87 9.30 15.38
N TYR A 21 7.54 8.26 15.86
CA TYR A 21 7.05 7.42 16.96
C TYR A 21 6.81 8.27 18.23
N GLY A 22 7.76 9.10 18.64
CA GLY A 22 7.60 9.99 19.79
C GLY A 22 6.44 11.00 19.64
N ALA A 23 6.29 11.59 18.46
CA ALA A 23 5.19 12.51 18.16
C ALA A 23 3.81 11.82 18.14
N ALA A 24 3.75 10.58 17.65
CA ALA A 24 2.55 9.75 17.67
C ALA A 24 2.15 9.41 19.12
N CYS A 25 3.11 9.07 19.99
CA CYS A 25 2.89 8.87 21.43
C CYS A 25 2.31 10.10 22.14
N ALA A 26 2.65 11.31 21.69
CA ALA A 26 2.06 12.56 22.18
C ALA A 26 0.63 12.82 21.66
N GLY A 27 0.08 11.92 20.84
CA GLY A 27 -1.27 12.01 20.27
C GLY A 27 -1.39 13.05 19.15
N THR A 28 -0.29 13.33 18.45
CA THR A 28 -0.28 14.21 17.27
C THR A 28 -0.39 13.41 15.98
N ARG A 29 -1.18 13.90 15.02
CA ARG A 29 -1.14 13.38 13.65
C ARG A 29 0.23 13.70 13.07
N VAL A 30 0.98 12.67 12.75
CA VAL A 30 2.35 12.76 12.30
C VAL A 30 2.55 11.85 11.09
N MET A 31 3.43 12.29 10.20
CA MET A 31 3.84 11.50 9.06
C MET A 31 5.32 11.69 8.75
N THR A 32 5.87 10.76 7.99
CA THR A 32 7.16 10.91 7.30
C THR A 32 7.02 10.45 5.86
N SER A 33 7.99 10.82 5.03
CA SER A 33 8.11 10.36 3.65
C SER A 33 9.54 9.95 3.39
N SER A 34 9.73 8.85 2.68
CA SER A 34 11.04 8.39 2.22
C SER A 34 10.89 7.58 0.94
N SER A 35 11.94 6.87 0.56
CA SER A 35 12.00 5.96 -0.58
C SER A 35 12.73 4.68 -0.15
N SER A 36 12.69 3.65 -0.99
CA SER A 36 13.10 2.26 -0.73
C SER A 36 14.23 2.07 0.31
N PRO A 37 15.42 2.67 0.17
CA PRO A 37 16.52 2.42 1.11
C PRO A 37 16.27 3.06 2.48
N GLY A 38 15.66 4.25 2.50
CA GLY A 38 15.33 4.93 3.72
C GLY A 38 14.21 4.21 4.48
N VAL A 39 13.20 3.72 3.77
CA VAL A 39 12.15 2.86 4.35
C VAL A 39 12.75 1.58 4.95
N SER A 40 13.75 0.99 4.31
CA SER A 40 14.50 -0.14 4.90
C SER A 40 15.15 0.20 6.24
N LEU A 41 15.72 1.40 6.39
CA LEU A 41 16.28 1.86 7.66
C LEU A 41 15.19 2.13 8.72
N MET A 42 13.96 2.43 8.31
CA MET A 42 12.86 2.71 9.24
C MET A 42 12.23 1.45 9.86
N MET A 43 12.47 0.26 9.31
CA MET A 43 11.69 -0.94 9.62
C MET A 43 11.68 -1.34 11.11
N GLU A 44 12.76 -1.10 11.85
CA GLU A 44 12.79 -1.30 13.30
C GLU A 44 11.81 -0.33 14.02
N GLY A 45 11.84 0.95 13.67
CA GLY A 45 10.93 1.94 14.24
C GLY A 45 9.47 1.66 13.86
N VAL A 46 9.24 1.16 12.64
CA VAL A 46 7.90 0.77 12.18
C VAL A 46 7.35 -0.41 12.98
N SER A 47 8.16 -1.42 13.29
CA SER A 47 7.71 -2.52 14.15
C SER A 47 7.42 -2.05 15.57
N TYR A 48 8.20 -1.13 16.13
CA TYR A 48 7.91 -0.53 17.45
C TYR A 48 6.63 0.29 17.46
N ILE A 49 6.35 1.06 16.40
CA ILE A 49 5.09 1.79 16.25
C ILE A 49 3.89 0.83 16.24
N ALA A 50 3.98 -0.26 15.47
CA ALA A 50 2.94 -1.28 15.41
C ALA A 50 2.74 -1.96 16.78
N GLY A 51 3.82 -2.36 17.44
CA GLY A 51 3.81 -2.95 18.78
C GLY A 51 3.31 -2.01 19.88
N SER A 52 3.28 -0.70 19.62
CA SER A 52 2.85 0.32 20.59
C SER A 52 1.46 0.87 20.33
N GLU A 53 0.79 0.41 19.26
CA GLU A 53 -0.55 0.82 18.85
C GLU A 53 -0.68 2.35 18.79
N VAL A 54 0.23 3.02 18.06
CA VAL A 54 0.16 4.48 17.85
C VAL A 54 -0.02 4.82 16.36
N PRO A 55 -0.87 5.81 16.03
CA PRO A 55 -1.20 6.15 14.65
C PRO A 55 -0.10 6.98 13.99
N CYS A 56 0.30 6.60 12.78
CA CYS A 56 1.12 7.44 11.91
C CYS A 56 0.86 7.14 10.44
N VAL A 57 1.26 8.06 9.56
CA VAL A 57 1.27 7.86 8.12
C VAL A 57 2.71 7.84 7.62
N ILE A 58 3.03 6.87 6.77
CA ILE A 58 4.35 6.75 6.13
C ILE A 58 4.12 6.80 4.62
N VAL A 59 4.88 7.62 3.92
CA VAL A 59 4.87 7.63 2.46
C VAL A 59 6.14 6.98 1.96
N ASP A 60 6.00 5.90 1.21
CA ASP A 60 7.10 5.27 0.49
C ASP A 60 6.93 5.56 -1.00
N VAL A 61 7.85 6.36 -1.55
CA VAL A 61 7.93 6.63 -2.98
C VAL A 61 8.99 5.71 -3.57
N MET A 62 8.54 4.55 -4.04
CA MET A 62 9.39 3.46 -4.52
C MET A 62 10.21 3.87 -5.74
N ARG A 63 11.49 3.49 -5.73
CA ARG A 63 12.43 3.71 -6.83
C ARG A 63 13.22 2.44 -7.16
N GLY A 64 13.97 2.45 -8.25
CA GLY A 64 14.76 1.30 -8.67
C GLY A 64 15.73 0.84 -7.59
N GLY A 65 15.64 -0.44 -7.18
CA GLY A 65 16.58 -1.13 -6.30
C GLY A 65 17.16 -2.39 -6.98
N PRO A 66 17.86 -3.29 -6.24
CA PRO A 66 18.15 -3.23 -4.80
C PRO A 66 19.33 -2.32 -4.44
N GLY A 67 19.60 -2.15 -3.14
CA GLY A 67 20.68 -1.31 -2.63
C GLY A 67 20.42 0.18 -2.89
N LEU A 68 21.44 0.92 -3.35
CA LEU A 68 21.23 2.30 -3.81
C LEU A 68 20.37 2.37 -5.07
N GLY A 69 20.45 1.33 -5.91
CA GLY A 69 19.76 1.22 -7.19
C GLY A 69 19.85 2.49 -8.03
N ASN A 70 18.70 3.03 -8.43
CA ASN A 70 18.60 4.29 -9.17
C ASN A 70 17.39 5.13 -8.69
N ILE A 71 17.19 6.31 -9.26
CA ILE A 71 16.08 7.22 -8.92
C ILE A 71 14.86 7.07 -9.84
N ALA A 72 14.90 6.13 -10.77
CA ALA A 72 13.80 5.88 -11.69
C ALA A 72 12.66 5.11 -10.98
N PRO A 73 11.42 5.22 -11.46
CA PRO A 73 10.25 4.65 -10.79
C PRO A 73 10.27 3.12 -10.78
N ALA A 74 9.92 2.52 -9.66
CA ALA A 74 9.74 1.06 -9.54
C ALA A 74 8.60 0.73 -8.58
N GLN A 75 8.23 -0.54 -8.54
CA GLN A 75 7.23 -1.06 -7.59
C GLN A 75 7.80 -2.24 -6.77
N ALA A 76 9.10 -2.20 -6.49
CA ALA A 76 9.87 -3.34 -5.97
C ALA A 76 9.91 -3.45 -4.44
N ASP A 77 9.22 -2.55 -3.72
CA ASP A 77 9.16 -2.57 -2.25
C ASP A 77 7.90 -3.26 -1.72
N TYR A 78 7.08 -3.82 -2.63
CA TYR A 78 5.82 -4.48 -2.30
C TYR A 78 5.99 -5.53 -1.18
N PHE A 79 6.95 -6.45 -1.29
CA PHE A 79 7.16 -7.45 -0.24
C PHE A 79 7.55 -6.82 1.10
N GLN A 80 8.50 -5.87 1.10
CA GLN A 80 8.95 -5.23 2.33
C GLN A 80 7.80 -4.53 3.07
N VAL A 81 6.91 -3.86 2.34
CA VAL A 81 5.86 -3.05 2.93
C VAL A 81 4.58 -3.86 3.19
N VAL A 82 4.21 -4.76 2.29
CA VAL A 82 2.95 -5.53 2.33
C VAL A 82 3.09 -6.82 3.14
N LYS A 83 4.21 -7.54 3.02
CA LYS A 83 4.45 -8.82 3.71
C LYS A 83 5.13 -8.66 5.07
N GLY A 84 5.58 -7.45 5.40
CA GLY A 84 6.34 -7.15 6.60
C GLY A 84 7.81 -6.89 6.28
N GLY A 85 8.38 -5.88 6.94
CA GLY A 85 9.78 -5.49 6.77
C GLY A 85 10.53 -5.32 8.09
N GLY A 86 9.82 -5.06 9.19
CA GLY A 86 10.31 -5.20 10.56
C GLY A 86 9.96 -6.57 11.16
N HIS A 87 10.22 -6.75 12.46
CA HIS A 87 9.98 -8.00 13.16
C HIS A 87 8.59 -8.06 13.83
N GLY A 88 8.06 -9.28 14.01
CA GLY A 88 6.80 -9.54 14.72
C GLY A 88 5.61 -9.86 13.79
N ASP A 89 4.51 -10.34 14.37
CA ASP A 89 3.31 -10.80 13.66
C ASP A 89 2.38 -9.65 13.23
N TYR A 90 2.95 -8.55 12.74
CA TYR A 90 2.20 -7.38 12.32
C TYR A 90 2.07 -7.28 10.79
N ARG A 91 1.12 -6.46 10.36
CA ARG A 91 0.94 -5.99 8.99
C ARG A 91 0.59 -4.51 9.02
N LEU A 92 1.00 -3.75 8.03
CA LEU A 92 0.62 -2.34 7.89
C LEU A 92 -0.60 -2.23 6.99
N ILE A 93 -1.38 -1.16 7.14
CA ILE A 93 -2.40 -0.81 6.13
C ILE A 93 -1.65 -0.17 4.96
N VAL A 94 -1.75 -0.70 3.75
CA VAL A 94 -0.96 -0.24 2.60
C VAL A 94 -1.90 0.17 1.48
N LEU A 95 -1.86 1.44 1.10
CA LEU A 95 -2.69 2.04 0.06
C LEU A 95 -1.81 2.51 -1.11
N ALA A 96 -2.18 2.16 -2.34
CA ALA A 96 -1.38 2.41 -3.53
C ALA A 96 -2.13 3.28 -4.56
N PRO A 97 -1.84 4.60 -4.62
CA PRO A 97 -2.45 5.49 -5.60
C PRO A 97 -1.91 5.23 -7.02
N ALA A 98 -2.75 5.44 -8.03
CA ALA A 98 -2.35 5.40 -9.45
C ALA A 98 -2.32 6.79 -10.13
N THR A 99 -2.82 7.83 -9.45
CA THR A 99 -2.90 9.20 -9.96
C THR A 99 -2.56 10.21 -8.86
N VAL A 100 -2.29 11.46 -9.25
CA VAL A 100 -2.06 12.55 -8.28
C VAL A 100 -3.32 12.79 -7.43
N GLN A 101 -4.51 12.72 -8.04
CA GLN A 101 -5.78 12.87 -7.32
C GLN A 101 -5.95 11.78 -6.24
N GLU A 102 -5.72 10.52 -6.60
CA GLU A 102 -5.78 9.42 -5.63
C GLU A 102 -4.74 9.58 -4.53
N ALA A 103 -3.53 10.05 -4.85
CA ALA A 103 -2.50 10.28 -3.83
C ALA A 103 -2.94 11.35 -2.81
N ILE A 104 -3.62 12.41 -3.27
CA ILE A 104 -4.22 13.43 -2.39
C ILE A 104 -5.30 12.78 -1.52
N ASP A 105 -6.30 12.15 -2.12
CA ASP A 105 -7.47 11.63 -1.41
C ASP A 105 -7.07 10.57 -0.38
N LEU A 106 -6.23 9.61 -0.78
CA LEU A 106 -5.74 8.54 0.10
C LEU A 106 -4.87 9.09 1.23
N THR A 107 -4.10 10.16 1.01
CA THR A 107 -3.30 10.77 2.10
C THR A 107 -4.19 11.40 3.17
N TYR A 108 -5.27 12.08 2.77
CA TYR A 108 -6.23 12.64 3.73
C TYR A 108 -6.93 11.53 4.53
N GLU A 109 -7.36 10.48 3.83
CA GLU A 109 -8.02 9.33 4.46
C GLU A 109 -7.07 8.52 5.34
N ALA A 110 -5.79 8.39 4.98
CA ALA A 110 -4.80 7.63 5.74
C ALA A 110 -4.67 8.11 7.20
N PHE A 111 -4.77 9.42 7.45
CA PHE A 111 -4.78 9.93 8.82
C PHE A 111 -6.04 9.54 9.60
N ASP A 112 -7.20 9.51 8.94
CA ASP A 112 -8.46 9.12 9.56
C ASP A 112 -8.47 7.61 9.85
N ILE A 113 -7.93 6.80 8.94
CA ILE A 113 -7.73 5.35 9.10
C ILE A 113 -6.72 5.05 10.21
N ALA A 114 -5.57 5.74 10.22
CA ALA A 114 -4.54 5.57 11.24
C ALA A 114 -5.12 5.86 12.63
N ASP A 115 -5.83 6.98 12.79
CA ASP A 115 -6.48 7.34 14.05
C ASP A 115 -7.55 6.31 14.46
N LYS A 116 -8.37 5.81 13.51
CA LYS A 116 -9.45 4.85 13.75
C LYS A 116 -8.93 3.53 14.34
N TYR A 117 -7.85 3.00 13.80
CA TYR A 117 -7.29 1.71 14.22
C TYR A 117 -6.10 1.84 15.18
N ARG A 118 -5.63 3.05 15.47
CA ARG A 118 -4.37 3.29 16.17
C ARG A 118 -3.22 2.49 15.56
N HIS A 119 -3.13 2.56 14.23
CA HIS A 119 -2.23 1.74 13.43
C HIS A 119 -1.49 2.57 12.40
N ALA A 120 -0.35 2.06 11.93
CA ALA A 120 0.41 2.71 10.86
C ALA A 120 -0.21 2.44 9.49
N VAL A 121 -0.34 3.51 8.70
CA VAL A 121 -0.81 3.46 7.30
C VAL A 121 0.33 3.89 6.37
N VAL A 122 0.58 3.10 5.34
CA VAL A 122 1.57 3.37 4.30
C VAL A 122 0.87 3.78 3.02
N ILE A 123 1.25 4.94 2.47
CA ILE A 123 0.99 5.29 1.08
C ILE A 123 2.17 4.78 0.26
N LEU A 124 1.95 3.70 -0.49
CA LEU A 124 2.96 3.07 -1.33
C LEU A 124 2.81 3.55 -2.78
N ALA A 125 3.53 4.61 -3.12
CA ALA A 125 3.53 5.22 -4.44
C ALA A 125 4.80 4.83 -5.20
N ASP A 126 4.77 4.84 -6.53
CA ASP A 126 5.98 4.74 -7.34
C ASP A 126 6.50 6.12 -7.75
N GLY A 127 7.76 6.17 -8.16
CA GLY A 127 8.42 7.42 -8.57
C GLY A 127 7.73 8.19 -9.70
N ASN A 128 6.82 7.59 -10.50
CA ASN A 128 6.03 8.35 -11.47
C ASN A 128 5.00 9.19 -10.73
N VAL A 129 4.19 8.59 -9.86
CA VAL A 129 3.20 9.33 -9.06
C VAL A 129 3.88 10.43 -8.24
N GLY A 130 5.08 10.18 -7.71
CA GLY A 130 5.85 11.18 -6.97
C GLY A 130 6.35 12.38 -7.79
N GLN A 131 6.37 12.29 -9.12
CA GLN A 131 6.90 13.34 -10.02
C GLN A 131 5.87 13.86 -11.04
N LEU A 132 4.74 13.17 -11.19
CA LEU A 132 3.67 13.53 -12.11
C LEU A 132 3.03 14.87 -11.70
N MET A 133 2.70 15.69 -12.70
CA MET A 133 1.88 16.88 -12.52
C MET A 133 0.57 16.68 -13.28
N GLU A 134 -0.54 16.71 -12.55
CA GLU A 134 -1.88 16.54 -13.09
C GLU A 134 -2.80 17.59 -12.47
N PRO A 135 -3.86 18.02 -13.19
CA PRO A 135 -4.95 18.74 -12.55
C PRO A 135 -5.52 17.91 -11.40
N ALA A 136 -5.63 18.51 -10.23
CA ALA A 136 -6.17 17.87 -9.05
C ALA A 136 -7.00 18.85 -8.23
N GLU A 137 -8.01 18.33 -7.57
CA GLU A 137 -8.88 19.06 -6.66
C GLU A 137 -8.49 18.72 -5.23
N LEU A 138 -8.12 19.75 -4.46
CA LEU A 138 -7.89 19.59 -3.04
C LEU A 138 -9.24 19.54 -2.32
N PRO A 139 -9.41 18.63 -1.33
CA PRO A 139 -10.58 18.67 -0.49
C PRO A 139 -10.64 20.01 0.28
N PRO A 140 -11.83 20.42 0.76
CA PRO A 140 -11.96 21.63 1.57
C PRO A 140 -10.97 21.62 2.73
N MET A 141 -10.27 22.74 2.91
CA MET A 141 -9.28 22.89 3.97
C MET A 141 -9.92 22.64 5.33
N ARG A 142 -9.50 21.57 6.01
CA ARG A 142 -9.92 21.28 7.38
C ARG A 142 -9.11 22.18 8.33
N PRO A 143 -9.74 22.85 9.31
CA PRO A 143 -9.00 23.63 10.29
C PRO A 143 -8.03 22.70 11.03
N CYS A 144 -6.76 23.09 11.08
CA CYS A 144 -5.83 22.47 12.02
C CYS A 144 -6.28 22.97 13.39
N ASP A 145 -6.87 22.09 14.20
CA ASP A 145 -7.29 22.44 15.55
C ASP A 145 -6.11 22.19 16.52
N PRO A 146 -5.32 23.22 16.87
CA PRO A 146 -4.26 23.08 17.88
C PRO A 146 -4.82 22.75 19.28
N GLY A 147 -6.13 22.94 19.49
CA GLY A 147 -6.87 22.55 20.68
C GLY A 147 -7.55 21.17 20.56
N ARG A 148 -7.32 20.41 19.47
CA ARG A 148 -7.89 19.07 19.30
C ARG A 148 -7.56 18.26 20.54
N ALA A 149 -8.60 17.82 21.23
CA ALA A 149 -8.46 17.00 22.43
C ALA A 149 -7.55 15.82 22.09
N ARG A 150 -6.40 15.76 22.76
CA ARG A 150 -5.47 14.63 22.63
C ARG A 150 -6.21 13.38 23.08
N ALA A 151 -5.97 12.28 22.39
CA ALA A 151 -6.62 11.03 22.73
C ALA A 151 -6.29 10.64 24.19
N PRO A 152 -7.20 9.99 24.93
CA PRO A 152 -6.99 9.67 26.35
C PRO A 152 -5.71 8.87 26.65
N TRP A 153 -5.22 8.10 25.67
CA TRP A 153 -3.99 7.30 25.75
C TRP A 153 -2.70 8.12 25.54
N ALA A 154 -2.78 9.35 25.04
CA ALA A 154 -1.62 10.16 24.67
C ALA A 154 -0.75 10.59 25.88
N LEU A 155 0.54 10.78 25.63
CA LEU A 155 1.54 11.21 26.61
C LEU A 155 1.61 12.75 26.68
N THR A 156 0.66 13.37 27.37
CA THR A 156 0.52 14.85 27.47
C THR A 156 0.85 15.39 28.87
N GLY A 157 1.62 14.65 29.66
CA GLY A 157 1.74 14.86 31.10
C GLY A 157 0.54 14.29 31.87
N ALA A 158 0.75 13.97 33.15
CA ALA A 158 -0.21 13.24 34.00
C ALA A 158 -0.65 14.03 35.25
N ALA A 159 -0.51 15.36 35.25
CA ALA A 159 -0.99 16.18 36.36
C ALA A 159 -2.51 15.98 36.53
N GLY A 160 -2.93 15.52 37.71
CA GLY A 160 -4.35 15.28 38.02
C GLY A 160 -4.97 14.01 37.42
N ARG A 161 -4.16 13.10 36.82
CA ARG A 161 -4.64 11.81 36.29
C ARG A 161 -3.61 10.69 36.46
N ARG A 162 -4.01 9.43 36.25
CA ARG A 162 -3.05 8.31 36.16
C ARG A 162 -2.13 8.52 34.94
N LYS A 163 -0.85 8.19 35.08
CA LYS A 163 0.11 8.21 33.97
C LYS A 163 -0.27 7.16 32.93
N ASN A 164 -0.18 7.53 31.65
CA ASN A 164 -0.25 6.60 30.54
C ASN A 164 1.13 6.00 30.30
N ILE A 165 1.16 4.75 29.83
CA ILE A 165 2.37 4.06 29.40
C ILE A 165 2.09 3.56 27.99
N ILE A 166 3.00 3.86 27.07
CA ILE A 166 3.02 3.32 25.72
C ILE A 166 4.33 2.55 25.60
N SER A 167 4.25 1.26 25.33
CA SER A 167 5.41 0.39 25.23
C SER A 167 5.04 -0.83 24.39
N SER A 168 5.99 -1.30 23.59
CA SER A 168 5.95 -2.56 22.86
C SER A 168 6.76 -3.66 23.56
N ILE A 169 6.93 -3.56 24.89
CA ILE A 169 7.72 -4.52 25.69
C ILE A 169 6.76 -5.37 26.52
N HIS A 170 6.71 -6.66 26.21
CA HIS A 170 6.03 -7.67 27.00
C HIS A 170 7.05 -8.74 27.39
N LEU A 171 7.47 -8.75 28.65
CA LEU A 171 8.55 -9.64 29.13
C LEU A 171 8.04 -11.06 29.42
N VAL A 172 6.75 -11.20 29.72
CA VAL A 172 6.10 -12.47 30.00
C VAL A 172 5.54 -13.00 28.68
N PRO A 173 5.93 -14.21 28.23
CA PRO A 173 5.48 -14.75 26.94
C PRO A 173 3.95 -14.78 26.78
N GLU A 174 3.21 -15.07 27.84
CA GLU A 174 1.75 -15.09 27.84
C GLU A 174 1.14 -13.69 27.61
N GLU A 175 1.77 -12.62 28.10
CA GLU A 175 1.35 -11.24 27.84
C GLU A 175 1.60 -10.85 26.37
N GLU A 176 2.74 -11.25 25.81
CA GLU A 176 3.08 -11.05 24.40
C GLU A 176 2.12 -11.84 23.48
N GLU A 177 1.75 -13.07 23.87
CA GLU A 177 0.76 -13.86 23.15
C GLU A 177 -0.63 -13.19 23.15
N GLU A 178 -1.07 -12.67 24.30
CA GLU A 178 -2.33 -11.94 24.40
C GLU A 178 -2.32 -10.69 23.52
N PHE A 179 -1.23 -9.93 23.52
CA PHE A 179 -1.03 -8.80 22.62
C PHE A 179 -1.12 -9.22 21.15
N ASN A 180 -0.40 -10.27 20.75
CA ASN A 180 -0.41 -10.75 19.37
C ASN A 180 -1.80 -11.23 18.93
N ARG A 181 -2.56 -11.91 19.81
CA ARG A 181 -3.95 -12.31 19.53
C ARG A 181 -4.86 -11.10 19.33
N LYS A 182 -4.72 -10.06 20.16
CA LYS A 182 -5.43 -8.79 20.00
C LYS A 182 -5.08 -8.12 18.67
N LEU A 183 -3.78 -8.06 18.33
CA LEU A 183 -3.31 -7.50 17.07
C LEU A 183 -3.90 -8.26 15.86
N GLN A 184 -3.90 -9.59 15.88
CA GLN A 184 -4.53 -10.39 14.82
C GLN A 184 -6.03 -10.08 14.67
N ALA A 185 -6.76 -10.00 15.78
CA ALA A 185 -8.18 -9.65 15.76
C ALA A 185 -8.42 -8.24 15.18
N GLN A 186 -7.54 -7.28 15.48
CA GLN A 186 -7.58 -5.94 14.86
C GLN A 186 -7.30 -6.00 13.36
N LEU A 187 -6.31 -6.79 12.92
CA LEU A 187 -6.01 -6.98 11.50
C LEU A 187 -7.20 -7.62 10.76
N ASP A 188 -7.97 -8.51 11.39
CA ASP A 188 -9.19 -9.06 10.80
C ASP A 188 -10.32 -8.03 10.65
N VAL A 189 -10.42 -7.07 11.57
CA VAL A 189 -11.33 -5.93 11.42
C VAL A 189 -10.86 -5.03 10.27
N ILE A 190 -9.56 -4.76 10.17
CA ILE A 190 -8.97 -3.98 9.08
C ILE A 190 -9.23 -4.66 7.73
N ARG A 191 -9.03 -5.98 7.63
CA ARG A 191 -9.29 -6.77 6.41
C ARG A 191 -10.69 -6.56 5.85
N ARG A 192 -11.69 -6.61 6.72
CA ARG A 192 -13.10 -6.46 6.34
C ARG A 192 -13.51 -5.04 5.94
N ASN A 193 -12.84 -4.04 6.51
CA ASN A 193 -13.30 -2.64 6.42
C ASN A 193 -12.48 -1.76 5.47
N GLU A 194 -11.20 -2.09 5.26
CA GLU A 194 -10.27 -1.23 4.52
C GLU A 194 -9.78 -1.85 3.21
N MET A 195 -10.40 -2.96 2.78
CA MET A 195 -10.17 -3.55 1.47
C MET A 195 -10.76 -2.64 0.37
N ARG A 196 -9.94 -2.31 -0.63
CA ARG A 196 -10.29 -1.37 -1.70
C ARG A 196 -9.68 -1.80 -3.02
N TYR A 197 -10.46 -1.68 -4.07
CA TYR A 197 -10.04 -1.99 -5.43
C TYR A 197 -10.85 -1.18 -6.43
N TYR A 198 -10.34 -1.12 -7.66
CA TYR A 198 -10.99 -0.54 -8.81
C TYR A 198 -11.14 -1.60 -9.89
N GLU A 199 -12.35 -1.74 -10.41
CA GLU A 199 -12.67 -2.65 -11.53
C GLU A 199 -13.03 -1.84 -12.78
N TYR A 200 -12.61 -2.33 -13.94
CA TYR A 200 -12.96 -1.78 -15.24
C TYR A 200 -13.25 -2.91 -16.22
N GLU A 201 -14.46 -2.94 -16.77
CA GLU A 201 -14.89 -3.94 -17.76
C GLU A 201 -14.69 -5.39 -17.28
N THR A 202 -14.96 -5.71 -16.00
CA THR A 202 -14.76 -7.06 -15.43
C THR A 202 -16.00 -7.95 -15.45
N VAL A 203 -17.19 -7.39 -15.69
CA VAL A 203 -18.47 -8.10 -15.61
C VAL A 203 -18.59 -9.19 -16.68
N ASP A 204 -18.20 -8.88 -17.92
CA ASP A 204 -18.25 -9.78 -19.07
C ASP A 204 -16.86 -10.29 -19.49
N ALA A 205 -15.85 -10.10 -18.64
CA ALA A 205 -14.47 -10.44 -18.95
C ALA A 205 -14.21 -11.95 -18.84
N GLU A 206 -13.73 -12.55 -19.93
CA GLU A 206 -13.15 -13.90 -19.90
C GLU A 206 -11.68 -13.88 -19.46
N TYR A 207 -11.03 -12.71 -19.47
CA TYR A 207 -9.63 -12.53 -19.11
C TYR A 207 -9.46 -11.32 -18.19
N VAL A 208 -8.60 -11.41 -17.18
CA VAL A 208 -8.43 -10.30 -16.22
C VAL A 208 -6.98 -9.88 -16.14
N VAL A 209 -6.73 -8.58 -16.32
CA VAL A 209 -5.42 -7.97 -16.04
C VAL A 209 -5.42 -7.47 -14.60
N VAL A 210 -4.38 -7.78 -13.83
CA VAL A 210 -4.20 -7.32 -12.46
C VAL A 210 -2.94 -6.48 -12.35
N ALA A 211 -3.06 -5.25 -11.87
CA ALA A 211 -1.95 -4.32 -11.73
C ALA A 211 -2.29 -3.22 -10.73
N PHE A 212 -1.31 -2.68 -10.00
CA PHE A 212 -1.52 -1.63 -9.01
C PHE A 212 -0.73 -0.36 -9.35
N GLY A 213 -1.07 0.77 -8.71
CA GLY A 213 -0.39 2.06 -8.91
C GLY A 213 -0.30 2.46 -10.39
N THR A 214 0.85 3.00 -10.81
CA THR A 214 1.07 3.41 -12.21
C THR A 214 0.94 2.25 -13.21
N ALA A 215 1.40 1.04 -12.85
CA ALA A 215 1.22 -0.14 -13.71
C ALA A 215 -0.27 -0.42 -13.99
N GLY A 216 -1.14 -0.17 -13.01
CA GLY A 216 -2.60 -0.23 -13.16
C GLY A 216 -3.14 0.74 -14.20
N ARG A 217 -2.62 1.97 -14.25
CA ARG A 217 -3.01 2.99 -15.25
C ARG A 217 -2.55 2.63 -16.66
N VAL A 218 -1.33 2.12 -16.79
CA VAL A 218 -0.83 1.59 -18.07
C VAL A 218 -1.69 0.42 -18.55
N ALA A 219 -1.95 -0.53 -17.65
CA ALA A 219 -2.78 -1.70 -17.93
C ALA A 219 -4.20 -1.30 -18.35
N GLN A 220 -4.79 -0.26 -17.75
CA GLN A 220 -6.10 0.23 -18.16
C GLN A 220 -6.12 0.71 -19.62
N THR A 221 -5.06 1.39 -20.06
CA THR A 221 -4.94 1.82 -21.47
C THR A 221 -4.85 0.62 -22.40
N ALA A 222 -4.06 -0.39 -22.04
CA ALA A 222 -3.96 -1.63 -22.81
C ALA A 222 -5.28 -2.41 -22.87
N VAL A 223 -6.02 -2.47 -21.75
CA VAL A 223 -7.36 -3.09 -21.68
C VAL A 223 -8.35 -2.35 -22.57
N LYS A 224 -8.34 -1.01 -22.60
CA LYS A 224 -9.16 -0.21 -23.52
C LYS A 224 -8.86 -0.54 -24.99
N GLN A 225 -7.58 -0.62 -25.35
CA GLN A 225 -7.17 -1.00 -26.71
C GLN A 225 -7.59 -2.44 -27.06
N ALA A 226 -7.45 -3.39 -26.12
CA ALA A 226 -7.86 -4.78 -26.31
C ALA A 226 -9.39 -4.91 -26.48
N ARG A 227 -10.18 -4.17 -25.69
CA ARG A 227 -11.64 -4.10 -25.81
C ARG A 227 -12.08 -3.52 -27.17
N ALA A 228 -11.38 -2.50 -27.68
CA ALA A 228 -11.63 -1.95 -29.02
C ALA A 228 -11.37 -2.98 -30.15
N LEU A 229 -10.59 -4.03 -29.87
CA LEU A 229 -10.34 -5.15 -30.78
C LEU A 229 -11.30 -6.33 -30.56
N GLY A 230 -12.31 -6.17 -29.69
CA GLY A 230 -13.30 -7.21 -29.38
C GLY A 230 -12.83 -8.29 -28.40
N LEU A 231 -11.71 -8.09 -27.69
CA LEU A 231 -11.25 -9.05 -26.69
C LEU A 231 -12.00 -8.85 -25.36
N PRO A 232 -12.59 -9.90 -24.76
CA PRO A 232 -13.34 -9.81 -23.50
C PRO A 232 -12.39 -9.77 -22.29
N VAL A 233 -11.67 -8.64 -22.12
CA VAL A 233 -10.67 -8.46 -21.06
C VAL A 233 -11.03 -7.33 -20.09
N GLY A 234 -10.96 -7.60 -18.79
CA GLY A 234 -11.17 -6.61 -17.73
C GLY A 234 -9.86 -6.23 -17.02
N LEU A 235 -9.91 -5.13 -16.26
CA LEU A 235 -8.85 -4.72 -15.33
C LEU A 235 -9.38 -4.83 -13.90
N PHE A 236 -8.58 -5.45 -13.05
CA PHE A 236 -8.71 -5.41 -11.60
C PHE A 236 -7.48 -4.72 -11.00
N ARG A 237 -7.69 -3.59 -10.31
CA ARG A 237 -6.61 -2.81 -9.69
C ARG A 237 -6.80 -2.75 -8.18
N PRO A 238 -5.97 -3.46 -7.39
CA PRO A 238 -5.92 -3.25 -5.95
C PRO A 238 -5.56 -1.80 -5.63
N ILE A 239 -6.34 -1.17 -4.75
CA ILE A 239 -6.02 0.13 -4.13
C ILE A 239 -5.43 -0.12 -2.74
N SER A 240 -5.97 -1.09 -1.99
CA SER A 240 -5.32 -1.63 -0.81
C SER A 240 -4.45 -2.82 -1.19
N LEU A 241 -3.15 -2.74 -0.88
CA LEU A 241 -2.22 -3.85 -1.04
C LEU A 241 -2.14 -4.70 0.23
N PHE A 242 -2.39 -4.08 1.38
CA PHE A 242 -2.87 -4.76 2.58
C PHE A 242 -3.97 -3.89 3.23
N PRO A 243 -5.14 -4.45 3.54
CA PRO A 243 -5.57 -5.81 3.22
C PRO A 243 -5.71 -6.01 1.70
N PHE A 244 -5.26 -7.16 1.19
CA PHE A 244 -5.33 -7.47 -0.23
C PHE A 244 -6.73 -7.98 -0.60
N PRO A 245 -7.30 -7.60 -1.76
CA PRO A 245 -8.66 -7.98 -2.14
C PRO A 245 -8.77 -9.40 -2.70
N GLU A 246 -8.42 -10.38 -1.87
CA GLU A 246 -8.36 -11.80 -2.21
C GLU A 246 -9.73 -12.38 -2.58
N GLU A 247 -10.77 -12.07 -1.80
CA GLU A 247 -12.12 -12.60 -2.00
C GLU A 247 -12.68 -12.23 -3.38
N ARG A 248 -12.53 -10.95 -3.78
CA ARG A 248 -13.01 -10.48 -5.07
C ARG A 248 -12.24 -11.09 -6.25
N LEU A 249 -10.93 -11.29 -6.10
CA LEU A 249 -10.13 -12.00 -7.11
C LEU A 249 -10.53 -13.47 -7.23
N ALA A 250 -10.84 -14.13 -6.10
CA ALA A 250 -11.33 -15.51 -6.08
C ALA A 250 -12.70 -15.64 -6.78
N GLU A 251 -13.60 -14.66 -6.63
CA GLU A 251 -14.86 -14.60 -7.37
C GLU A 251 -14.63 -14.45 -8.88
N LEU A 252 -13.75 -13.52 -9.29
CA LEU A 252 -13.40 -13.34 -10.70
C LEU A 252 -12.78 -14.60 -11.30
N ALA A 253 -12.04 -15.39 -10.50
CA ALA A 253 -11.42 -16.62 -10.95
C ALA A 253 -12.42 -17.73 -11.31
N GLN A 254 -13.67 -17.64 -10.85
CA GLN A 254 -14.73 -18.59 -11.22
C GLN A 254 -15.18 -18.43 -12.68
N GLN A 255 -15.01 -17.24 -13.26
CA GLN A 255 -15.43 -16.93 -14.64
C GLN A 255 -14.26 -16.68 -15.59
N ALA A 256 -13.14 -16.15 -15.09
CA ALA A 256 -11.99 -15.81 -15.90
C ALA A 256 -11.22 -17.06 -16.33
N ARG A 257 -10.91 -17.17 -17.63
CA ARG A 257 -10.09 -18.23 -18.21
C ARG A 257 -8.61 -18.07 -17.93
N SER A 258 -8.13 -16.85 -17.70
CA SER A 258 -6.73 -16.56 -17.36
C SER A 258 -6.59 -15.15 -16.78
N PHE A 259 -5.56 -14.99 -15.95
CA PHE A 259 -5.12 -13.70 -15.43
C PHE A 259 -3.76 -13.30 -16.02
N LEU A 260 -3.55 -12.00 -16.18
CA LEU A 260 -2.24 -11.39 -16.48
C LEU A 260 -1.89 -10.38 -15.40
N VAL A 261 -0.85 -10.65 -14.63
CA VAL A 261 -0.34 -9.71 -13.63
C VAL A 261 0.74 -8.83 -14.26
N VAL A 262 0.58 -7.51 -14.15
CA VAL A 262 1.51 -6.51 -14.67
C VAL A 262 2.12 -5.73 -13.52
N GLU A 263 3.46 -5.75 -13.41
CA GLU A 263 4.19 -5.08 -12.33
C GLU A 263 5.43 -4.33 -12.82
N MET A 264 5.83 -3.30 -12.08
CA MET A 264 7.12 -2.63 -12.25
C MET A 264 8.19 -3.23 -11.32
N ASN A 265 8.22 -4.56 -11.22
CA ASN A 265 9.17 -5.35 -10.45
C ASN A 265 9.32 -6.77 -11.07
N ALA A 266 10.01 -7.67 -10.37
CA ALA A 266 10.27 -9.05 -10.82
C ALA A 266 9.14 -10.07 -10.54
N GLY A 267 7.99 -9.61 -10.04
CA GLY A 267 6.83 -10.40 -9.63
C GLY A 267 6.76 -10.51 -8.11
N GLN A 268 6.06 -9.59 -7.46
CA GLN A 268 5.82 -9.63 -6.02
C GLN A 268 4.34 -9.77 -5.71
N MET A 269 3.50 -8.88 -6.26
CA MET A 269 2.04 -8.98 -6.11
C MET A 269 1.46 -10.23 -6.79
N VAL A 270 2.11 -10.73 -7.85
CA VAL A 270 1.70 -11.96 -8.54
C VAL A 270 1.56 -13.16 -7.60
N GLU A 271 2.31 -13.19 -6.49
CA GLU A 271 2.14 -14.25 -5.47
C GLU A 271 0.79 -14.15 -4.78
N ASP A 272 0.37 -12.95 -4.38
CA ASP A 272 -0.96 -12.71 -3.79
C ASP A 272 -2.08 -13.01 -4.78
N VAL A 273 -1.92 -12.63 -6.05
CA VAL A 273 -2.89 -12.97 -7.08
C VAL A 273 -2.99 -14.48 -7.28
N ARG A 274 -1.86 -15.20 -7.30
CA ARG A 274 -1.87 -16.68 -7.41
C ARG A 274 -2.54 -17.33 -6.21
N LEU A 275 -2.30 -16.82 -5.00
CA LEU A 275 -2.95 -17.30 -3.78
C LEU A 275 -4.46 -17.05 -3.83
N ALA A 276 -4.89 -15.85 -4.22
CA ALA A 276 -6.31 -15.52 -4.33
C ALA A 276 -7.04 -16.33 -5.42
N VAL A 277 -6.40 -16.53 -6.58
CA VAL A 277 -6.94 -17.35 -7.67
C VAL A 277 -6.95 -18.84 -7.29
N ASN A 278 -6.01 -19.27 -6.45
CA ASN A 278 -5.90 -20.62 -5.89
C ASN A 278 -5.99 -21.73 -6.96
N GLY A 279 -5.32 -21.53 -8.10
CA GLY A 279 -5.26 -22.50 -9.19
C GLY A 279 -6.54 -22.66 -10.03
N GLN A 280 -7.61 -21.90 -9.76
CA GLN A 280 -8.85 -21.94 -10.54
C GLN A 280 -8.66 -21.48 -11.99
N ALA A 281 -7.69 -20.59 -12.22
CA ALA A 281 -7.30 -20.11 -13.53
C ALA A 281 -5.77 -19.91 -13.61
N PRO A 282 -5.15 -20.03 -14.80
CA PRO A 282 -3.74 -19.73 -14.98
C PRO A 282 -3.46 -18.23 -14.73
N VAL A 283 -2.40 -17.95 -13.96
CA VAL A 283 -1.91 -16.60 -13.68
C VAL A 283 -0.58 -16.38 -14.40
N ARG A 284 -0.62 -15.59 -15.48
CA ARG A 284 0.55 -15.17 -16.25
C ARG A 284 1.13 -13.89 -15.66
N PHE A 285 2.41 -13.63 -15.95
CA PHE A 285 3.14 -12.48 -15.42
C PHE A 285 3.84 -11.71 -16.54
N TYR A 286 3.78 -10.38 -16.46
CA TYR A 286 4.57 -9.47 -17.27
C TYR A 286 5.16 -8.37 -16.38
N GLY A 287 6.49 -8.36 -16.24
CA GLY A 287 7.20 -7.42 -15.37
C GLY A 287 8.23 -6.60 -16.13
N ARG A 288 8.37 -5.33 -15.76
CA ARG A 288 9.52 -4.49 -16.10
C ARG A 288 10.23 -4.08 -14.80
N MET A 289 11.55 -3.93 -14.83
CA MET A 289 12.37 -3.79 -13.62
C MET A 289 13.30 -2.59 -13.70
N GLY A 290 13.84 -2.19 -12.54
CA GLY A 290 14.99 -1.27 -12.46
C GLY A 290 14.75 0.13 -12.99
N GLY A 291 13.50 0.62 -13.00
CA GLY A 291 13.18 1.95 -13.55
C GLY A 291 12.43 1.94 -14.88
N VAL A 292 12.38 0.78 -15.57
CA VAL A 292 11.67 0.65 -16.84
C VAL A 292 10.17 0.49 -16.57
N VAL A 293 9.36 1.36 -17.17
CA VAL A 293 7.90 1.33 -17.05
C VAL A 293 7.31 0.51 -18.21
N PRO A 294 6.36 -0.40 -17.97
CA PRO A 294 5.58 -1.04 -19.02
C PRO A 294 4.94 -0.03 -19.97
N LEU A 295 4.97 -0.27 -21.27
CA LEU A 295 4.20 0.50 -22.23
C LEU A 295 2.84 -0.17 -22.52
N PRO A 296 1.78 0.60 -22.85
CA PRO A 296 0.47 0.03 -23.17
C PRO A 296 0.50 -1.03 -24.28
N ASP A 297 1.27 -0.81 -25.34
CA ASP A 297 1.36 -1.74 -26.47
C ASP A 297 2.05 -3.06 -26.10
N GLU A 298 2.98 -3.02 -25.14
CA GLU A 298 3.63 -4.22 -24.63
C GLU A 298 2.66 -5.04 -23.79
N VAL A 299 1.90 -4.37 -22.91
CA VAL A 299 0.85 -5.02 -22.13
C VAL A 299 -0.25 -5.57 -23.04
N LEU A 300 -0.65 -4.83 -24.08
CA LEU A 300 -1.60 -5.30 -25.09
C LEU A 300 -1.10 -6.55 -25.81
N THR A 301 0.19 -6.61 -26.15
CA THR A 301 0.81 -7.79 -26.74
C THR A 301 0.73 -8.99 -25.80
N SER A 302 1.02 -8.80 -24.51
CA SER A 302 0.86 -9.83 -23.48
C SER A 302 -0.60 -10.27 -23.30
N ILE A 303 -1.56 -9.35 -23.37
CA ILE A 303 -3.00 -9.67 -23.37
C ILE A 303 -3.33 -10.55 -24.56
N ARG A 304 -2.91 -10.19 -25.78
CA ARG A 304 -3.15 -11.00 -26.99
C ARG A 304 -2.58 -12.42 -26.86
N HIS A 305 -1.36 -12.56 -26.34
CA HIS A 305 -0.75 -13.87 -26.06
C HIS A 305 -1.50 -14.67 -24.98
N MET A 306 -2.14 -14.00 -24.02
CA MET A 306 -3.00 -14.65 -23.03
C MET A 306 -4.32 -15.13 -23.65
N THR A 307 -4.88 -14.38 -24.59
CA THR A 307 -6.15 -14.70 -25.27
C THR A 307 -6.02 -15.70 -26.42
N ALA A 308 -4.82 -15.88 -26.97
CA ALA A 308 -4.59 -16.83 -28.06
C ALA A 308 -4.90 -18.27 -27.60
N LYS A 309 -5.68 -19.00 -28.41
CA LYS A 309 -6.00 -20.41 -28.14
C LYS A 309 -4.71 -21.25 -28.15
N GLN A 310 -4.65 -22.26 -27.28
CA GLN A 310 -3.58 -23.28 -27.22
C GLN A 310 -3.40 -24.13 -28.50
N GLU A 311 -4.09 -23.80 -29.60
CA GLU A 311 -4.14 -24.62 -30.82
C GLU A 311 -2.97 -24.40 -31.80
N ASP A 312 -2.14 -23.36 -31.63
CA ASP A 312 -1.06 -23.02 -32.60
C ASP A 312 0.35 -23.48 -32.21
N TYR A 313 0.50 -24.32 -31.18
CA TYR A 313 1.81 -24.89 -30.78
C TYR A 313 1.76 -26.41 -30.60
N ARG A 314 1.31 -27.12 -31.64
CA ARG A 314 1.55 -28.56 -31.81
C ARG A 314 2.33 -28.84 -33.08
#